data_AF-A0A536UKI0-F1
#
_entry.id   AF-A0A536UKI0-F1
#
_cell.length_a   1.000
_cell.length_b   1.000
_cell.length_c   1.000
_cell.angle_alpha   90.00
_cell.angle_beta   90.00
_cell.angle_gamma   90.00
#
_symmetry.space_group_name_H-M   'P 1'
#
loop_
_entity.id
_entity.type
_entity.pdbx_description
1 polymer ?
#
loop_
_entity_poly.entity_id
_entity_poly.type
_entity_poly.pdbx_seq_one_letter_code
_entity_poly.pdbx_strand_id
1 'polypeptide(L)'
;CINVMRVPYLHALFPNARFVYIHRDGRDNVSSLMDGWLHDGHFALGKLLGPFPCPVAIDGGAFHEWSFFLPPGWRDYNDAPLEEVCALQWLTANRFALDASRQIPPEQWIRLRYEDIFDRPLPMFREVFERLELPFDDAIERRCATLDTRPTSIVKGAPKKEKWKAQHAAKIERILPRIRPMMVELGYDIDA
;
A
#
# COMPACT_ATOMS: atom_id res chain seq x y z
N CYS A 1 3.51 -0.61 -3.44
CA CYS A 1 4.40 -0.70 -4.62
C CYS A 1 5.17 -2.02 -4.53
N ILE A 2 5.24 -2.83 -5.61
CA ILE A 2 5.91 -4.15 -5.62
C ILE A 2 7.41 -4.06 -5.29
N ASN A 3 8.05 -2.92 -5.54
CA ASN A 3 9.47 -2.69 -5.27
C ASN A 3 9.83 -2.76 -3.78
N VAL A 4 8.84 -2.65 -2.88
CA VAL A 4 9.06 -2.76 -1.43
C VAL A 4 9.72 -4.09 -1.04
N MET A 5 9.44 -5.17 -1.78
CA MET A 5 10.03 -6.49 -1.54
C MET A 5 11.49 -6.61 -2.01
N ARG A 6 12.03 -5.57 -2.65
CA ARG A 6 13.35 -5.57 -3.31
C ARG A 6 14.22 -4.41 -2.86
N VAL A 7 13.84 -3.68 -1.80
CA VAL A 7 14.58 -2.49 -1.35
C VAL A 7 16.07 -2.79 -1.10
N PRO A 8 16.47 -3.85 -0.37
CA PRO A 8 17.90 -4.15 -0.18
C PRO A 8 18.65 -4.39 -1.49
N TYR A 9 18.01 -5.09 -2.44
CA TYR A 9 18.57 -5.32 -3.77
C TYR A 9 18.71 -4.01 -4.57
N LEU A 10 17.69 -3.15 -4.52
CA LEU A 10 17.73 -1.85 -5.18
C LEU A 10 18.80 -0.94 -4.58
N HIS A 11 19.00 -0.98 -3.27
CA HIS A 11 20.07 -0.23 -2.61
C HIS A 11 21.46 -0.74 -3.00
N ALA A 12 21.65 -2.05 -3.13
CA ALA A 12 22.90 -2.62 -3.62
C ALA A 12 23.24 -2.17 -5.06
N LEU A 13 22.22 -2.05 -5.92
CA LEU A 13 22.40 -1.54 -7.29
C LEU A 13 22.57 -0.01 -7.35
N PHE A 14 21.89 0.71 -6.47
CA PHE A 14 21.87 2.17 -6.42
C PHE A 14 22.19 2.64 -5.00
N PRO A 15 23.47 2.64 -4.59
CA PRO A 15 23.86 2.94 -3.21
C PRO A 15 23.49 4.34 -2.74
N ASN A 16 23.25 5.27 -3.67
CA ASN A 16 22.85 6.66 -3.39
C ASN A 16 21.33 6.88 -3.47
N ALA A 17 20.53 5.84 -3.70
CA ALA A 17 19.09 5.96 -3.81
C ALA A 17 18.45 6.39 -2.48
N ARG A 18 17.40 7.22 -2.56
CA ARG A 18 16.50 7.53 -1.43
C ARG A 18 15.19 6.80 -1.63
N PHE A 19 14.66 6.23 -0.54
CA PHE A 19 13.43 5.45 -0.53
C PHE A 19 12.35 6.22 0.21
N VAL A 20 11.27 6.56 -0.50
CA VAL A 20 10.07 7.15 0.11
C VAL A 20 9.06 6.03 0.36
N TYR A 21 8.93 5.65 1.63
CA TYR A 21 7.97 4.66 2.07
C TYR A 21 6.69 5.33 2.56
N ILE A 22 5.64 5.16 1.77
CA ILE A 22 4.30 5.65 2.09
C ILE A 22 3.52 4.54 2.78
N HIS A 23 3.07 4.78 4.00
CA HIS A 23 2.19 3.87 4.74
C HIS A 23 0.80 4.48 4.93
N ARG A 24 -0.20 3.63 5.08
CA ARG A 24 -1.61 4.00 5.21
C ARG A 24 -2.29 3.11 6.24
N ASP A 25 -3.35 3.62 6.87
CA ASP A 25 -4.22 2.83 7.75
C ASP A 25 -4.62 1.51 7.07
N GLY A 26 -4.44 0.40 7.78
CA GLY A 26 -4.65 -0.94 7.23
C GLY A 26 -6.08 -1.17 6.76
N ARG A 27 -7.07 -0.60 7.45
CA ARG A 27 -8.50 -0.75 7.12
C ARG A 27 -8.80 -0.15 5.77
N ASP A 28 -8.39 1.10 5.59
CA ASP A 28 -8.58 1.83 4.33
C ASP A 28 -7.71 1.27 3.19
N ASN A 29 -6.48 0.83 3.49
CA ASN A 29 -5.60 0.29 2.47
C ASN A 29 -6.10 -1.08 1.97
N VAL A 30 -6.49 -1.99 2.87
CA VAL A 30 -7.05 -3.30 2.50
C VAL A 30 -8.35 -3.12 1.73
N SER A 31 -9.25 -2.23 2.18
CA SER A 31 -10.46 -1.85 1.43
C SER A 31 -10.12 -1.37 0.01
N SER A 32 -9.04 -0.61 -0.14
CA SER A 32 -8.59 -0.14 -1.45
C SER A 32 -7.95 -1.22 -2.32
N LEU A 33 -7.31 -2.22 -1.73
CA LEU A 33 -6.82 -3.39 -2.47
C LEU A 33 -8.01 -4.18 -3.00
N MET A 34 -9.02 -4.44 -2.19
CA MET A 34 -10.25 -5.12 -2.60
C MET A 34 -10.94 -4.41 -3.76
N ASP A 35 -11.07 -3.07 -3.70
CA ASP A 35 -11.57 -2.28 -4.82
C ASP A 35 -10.77 -2.51 -6.12
N GLY A 36 -9.45 -2.68 -6.03
CA GLY A 36 -8.60 -2.92 -7.20
C GLY A 36 -8.68 -4.35 -7.73
N TRP A 37 -8.85 -5.36 -6.86
CA TRP A 37 -9.18 -6.73 -7.31
C TRP A 37 -10.50 -6.76 -8.10
N LEU A 38 -11.46 -5.92 -7.72
CA LEU A 38 -12.75 -5.74 -8.40
C LEU A 38 -12.66 -4.89 -9.69
N HIS A 39 -11.51 -4.30 -10.00
CA HIS A 39 -11.35 -3.36 -11.11
C HIS A 39 -10.99 -4.06 -12.43
N ASP A 40 -11.90 -4.92 -12.90
CA ASP A 40 -11.90 -5.53 -14.25
C ASP A 40 -10.54 -6.11 -14.69
N GLY A 41 -9.85 -6.80 -13.78
CA GLY A 41 -8.56 -7.45 -14.07
C GLY A 41 -7.41 -6.49 -14.40
N HIS A 42 -7.55 -5.18 -14.16
CA HIS A 42 -6.51 -4.19 -14.44
C HIS A 42 -5.18 -4.51 -13.75
N PHE A 43 -5.25 -5.10 -12.54
CA PHE A 43 -4.08 -5.48 -11.75
C PHE A 43 -3.76 -6.98 -11.82
N ALA A 44 -4.44 -7.74 -12.68
CA ALA A 44 -4.27 -9.17 -12.79
C ALA A 44 -2.88 -9.54 -13.31
N LEU A 45 -2.24 -10.52 -12.67
CA LEU A 45 -0.87 -10.90 -12.95
C LEU A 45 -0.72 -11.93 -14.06
N GLY A 46 -1.80 -12.61 -14.47
CA GLY A 46 -1.75 -13.67 -15.49
C GLY A 46 -1.17 -13.18 -16.82
N LYS A 47 -1.49 -11.95 -17.22
CA LYS A 47 -0.93 -11.31 -18.43
C LYS A 47 0.59 -11.11 -18.38
N LEU A 48 1.15 -10.94 -17.17
CA LEU A 48 2.57 -10.68 -16.96
C LEU A 48 3.36 -11.96 -16.66
N LEU A 49 2.79 -12.86 -15.85
CA LEU A 49 3.46 -14.05 -15.33
C LEU A 49 3.11 -15.33 -16.11
N GLY A 50 2.10 -15.29 -16.97
CA GLY A 50 1.52 -16.47 -17.60
C GLY A 50 0.61 -17.26 -16.64
N PRO A 51 0.27 -18.52 -16.98
CA PRO A 51 -0.63 -19.33 -16.17
C PRO A 51 -0.04 -19.63 -14.80
N PHE A 52 -0.89 -19.60 -13.77
CA PHE A 52 -0.48 -19.96 -12.42
C PHE A 52 -0.20 -21.48 -12.32
N PRO A 53 0.81 -21.90 -11.54
CA PRO A 53 1.19 -23.31 -11.41
C PRO A 53 0.20 -24.17 -10.61
N CYS A 54 -0.85 -23.56 -10.07
CA CYS A 54 -1.88 -24.17 -9.24
C CYS A 54 -3.19 -23.38 -9.41
N PRO A 55 -4.36 -24.03 -9.25
CA PRO A 55 -5.65 -23.34 -9.33
C PRO A 55 -5.76 -22.20 -8.33
N VAL A 56 -6.42 -21.12 -8.76
CA VAL A 56 -6.80 -19.98 -7.93
C VAL A 56 -8.33 -19.94 -7.93
N ALA A 57 -8.92 -19.96 -6.74
CA ALA A 57 -10.36 -19.98 -6.49
C ALA A 57 -10.71 -19.05 -5.29
N ILE A 58 -10.16 -17.84 -5.32
CA ILE A 58 -10.30 -16.86 -4.23
C ILE A 58 -11.76 -16.41 -4.12
N ASP A 59 -12.22 -16.17 -2.88
CA ASP A 59 -13.58 -15.74 -2.54
C ASP A 59 -14.63 -16.72 -3.11
N GLY A 60 -14.40 -18.02 -2.92
CA GLY A 60 -15.29 -19.09 -3.40
C GLY A 60 -15.27 -19.26 -4.92
N GLY A 61 -14.15 -18.94 -5.57
CA GLY A 61 -14.02 -19.00 -7.04
C GLY A 61 -14.53 -17.75 -7.76
N ALA A 62 -14.79 -16.63 -7.06
CA ALA A 62 -15.10 -15.38 -7.74
C ALA A 62 -13.87 -14.82 -8.49
N PHE A 63 -12.66 -15.11 -8.01
CA PHE A 63 -11.40 -14.70 -8.64
C PHE A 63 -10.52 -15.89 -8.97
N HIS A 64 -10.10 -15.96 -10.24
CA HIS A 64 -9.27 -17.04 -10.78
C HIS A 64 -7.83 -16.61 -11.09
N GLU A 65 -7.47 -15.38 -10.74
CA GLU A 65 -6.14 -14.81 -10.94
C GLU A 65 -5.75 -13.94 -9.75
N TRP A 66 -4.45 -13.87 -9.46
CA TRP A 66 -3.93 -12.94 -8.47
C TRP A 66 -3.80 -11.53 -9.04
N SER A 67 -4.11 -10.53 -8.22
CA SER A 67 -3.86 -9.12 -8.53
C SER A 67 -2.68 -8.52 -7.73
N PHE A 68 -2.08 -7.45 -8.25
CA PHE A 68 -0.98 -6.65 -7.67
C PHE A 68 0.39 -7.32 -7.57
N PHE A 69 0.54 -8.29 -6.67
CA PHE A 69 1.80 -9.04 -6.49
C PHE A 69 1.55 -10.35 -5.74
N LEU A 70 2.50 -11.27 -5.84
CA LEU A 70 2.49 -12.55 -5.13
C LEU A 70 3.37 -12.46 -3.86
N PRO A 71 2.79 -12.38 -2.64
CA PRO A 71 3.58 -12.46 -1.42
C PRO A 71 4.17 -13.87 -1.22
N PRO A 72 5.27 -14.03 -0.44
CA PRO A 72 5.67 -15.34 0.06
C PRO A 72 4.50 -16.09 0.69
N GLY A 73 4.34 -17.38 0.34
CA GLY A 73 3.23 -18.21 0.81
C GLY A 73 1.87 -17.95 0.13
N TRP A 74 1.81 -17.17 -0.97
CA TRP A 74 0.55 -16.82 -1.64
C TRP A 74 -0.35 -18.02 -2.00
N ARG A 75 0.22 -19.20 -2.28
CA ARG A 75 -0.56 -20.39 -2.66
C ARG A 75 -1.52 -20.85 -1.58
N ASP A 76 -1.17 -20.63 -0.31
CA ASP A 76 -1.99 -20.98 0.85
C ASP A 76 -3.26 -20.12 0.97
N TYR A 77 -3.39 -19.11 0.09
CA TYR A 77 -4.50 -18.16 0.02
C TYR A 77 -5.31 -18.31 -1.26
N ASN A 78 -5.07 -19.35 -2.06
CA ASN A 78 -5.75 -19.53 -3.34
C ASN A 78 -7.24 -19.84 -3.21
N ASP A 79 -7.73 -20.25 -2.05
CA ASP A 79 -9.15 -20.51 -1.75
C ASP A 79 -9.68 -19.59 -0.62
N ALA A 80 -8.87 -18.62 -0.18
CA ALA A 80 -9.21 -17.73 0.92
C ALA A 80 -10.23 -16.64 0.51
N PRO A 81 -10.96 -16.05 1.47
CA PRO A 81 -11.76 -14.84 1.24
C PRO A 81 -10.90 -13.66 0.75
N LEU A 82 -11.46 -12.82 -0.11
CA LEU A 82 -10.72 -11.71 -0.72
C LEU A 82 -10.08 -10.75 0.32
N GLU A 83 -10.77 -10.49 1.43
CA GLU A 83 -10.27 -9.64 2.50
C GLU A 83 -9.00 -10.20 3.16
N GLU A 84 -8.88 -11.52 3.27
CA GLU A 84 -7.69 -12.18 3.83
C GLU A 84 -6.52 -12.13 2.87
N VAL A 85 -6.78 -12.33 1.57
CA VAL A 85 -5.79 -12.18 0.50
C VAL A 85 -5.23 -10.75 0.50
N CYS A 86 -6.11 -9.75 0.54
CA CYS A 86 -5.71 -8.34 0.58
C CYS A 86 -4.98 -7.99 1.89
N ALA A 87 -5.41 -8.54 3.02
CA ALA A 87 -4.72 -8.37 4.30
C ALA A 87 -3.31 -8.99 4.27
N LEU A 88 -3.13 -10.17 3.69
CA LEU A 88 -1.82 -10.78 3.49
C LEU A 88 -0.90 -9.88 2.67
N GLN A 89 -1.40 -9.35 1.54
CA GLN A 89 -0.62 -8.44 0.70
C GLN A 89 -0.20 -7.19 1.48
N TRP A 90 -1.13 -6.56 2.20
CA TRP A 90 -0.82 -5.38 3.00
C TRP A 90 0.19 -5.68 4.13
N LEU A 91 -0.02 -6.76 4.90
CA LEU A 91 0.88 -7.17 5.98
C LEU A 91 2.28 -7.44 5.45
N THR A 92 2.38 -8.19 4.35
CA THR A 92 3.66 -8.59 3.78
C THR A 92 4.42 -7.38 3.25
N ALA A 93 3.76 -6.50 2.49
CA ALA A 93 4.39 -5.29 1.96
C ALA A 93 4.94 -4.38 3.07
N ASN A 94 4.19 -4.19 4.16
CA ASN A 94 4.65 -3.36 5.28
C ASN A 94 5.75 -4.04 6.09
N ARG A 95 5.70 -5.37 6.30
CA ARG A 95 6.79 -6.10 6.95
C ARG A 95 8.09 -5.94 6.15
N PHE A 96 8.06 -6.15 4.83
CA PHE A 96 9.23 -5.93 3.97
C PHE A 96 9.75 -4.49 4.05
N ALA A 97 8.87 -3.49 4.13
CA ALA A 97 9.29 -2.10 4.28
C ALA A 97 10.02 -1.86 5.62
N LEU A 98 9.46 -2.36 6.72
CA LEU A 98 10.03 -2.20 8.06
C LEU A 98 11.33 -2.98 8.24
N ASP A 99 11.44 -4.16 7.63
CA ASP A 99 12.68 -4.93 7.65
C ASP A 99 13.76 -4.29 6.78
N ALA A 100 13.38 -3.69 5.65
CA ALA A 100 14.28 -2.93 4.81
C ALA A 100 14.75 -1.64 5.51
N SER A 101 13.88 -0.93 6.23
CA SER A 101 14.27 0.30 6.93
C SER A 101 15.34 0.09 8.00
N ARG A 102 15.51 -1.14 8.50
CA ARG A 102 16.59 -1.50 9.43
C ARG A 102 17.95 -1.72 8.73
N GLN A 103 17.93 -1.91 7.43
CA GLN A 103 19.12 -2.19 6.59
C GLN A 103 19.55 -0.96 5.78
N ILE A 104 18.65 0.01 5.59
CA ILE A 104 18.92 1.23 4.83
C ILE A 104 19.35 2.36 5.80
N PRO A 105 20.39 3.15 5.46
CA PRO A 105 20.77 4.32 6.23
C PRO A 105 19.57 5.27 6.49
N PRO A 106 19.38 5.78 7.71
CA PRO A 106 18.21 6.59 8.06
C PRO A 106 17.99 7.82 7.16
N GLU A 107 19.06 8.44 6.68
CA GLU A 107 19.04 9.56 5.75
C GLU A 107 18.47 9.19 4.38
N GLN A 108 18.61 7.93 3.96
CA GLN A 108 18.08 7.39 2.71
C GLN A 108 16.66 6.82 2.85
N TRP A 109 16.11 6.77 4.07
CA TRP A 109 14.77 6.26 4.32
C TRP A 109 13.82 7.36 4.80
N ILE A 110 12.89 7.74 3.93
CA ILE A 110 11.86 8.74 4.21
C ILE A 110 10.53 8.03 4.42
N ARG A 111 10.01 8.09 5.64
CA ARG A 111 8.71 7.53 6.00
C ARG A 111 7.64 8.63 5.91
N LEU A 112 6.58 8.37 5.16
CA LEU A 112 5.46 9.28 4.96
C LEU A 112 4.15 8.58 5.32
N ARG A 113 3.36 9.24 6.17
CA ARG A 113 2.00 8.81 6.51
C ARG A 113 1.04 9.34 5.46
N TYR A 114 0.26 8.46 4.82
CA TYR A 114 -0.69 8.85 3.79
C TYR A 114 -1.70 9.88 4.28
N GLU A 115 -2.16 9.74 5.53
CA GLU A 115 -3.19 10.62 6.09
C GLU A 115 -2.75 12.07 6.26
N ASP A 116 -1.44 12.35 6.30
CA ASP A 116 -0.89 13.70 6.37
C ASP A 116 -1.23 14.54 5.13
N ILE A 117 -1.63 13.91 4.02
CA ILE A 117 -2.14 14.61 2.83
C ILE A 117 -3.41 15.42 3.11
N PHE A 118 -4.20 15.00 4.12
CA PHE A 118 -5.43 15.69 4.50
C PHE A 118 -5.19 16.73 5.58
N ASP A 119 -4.29 16.43 6.50
CA ASP A 119 -4.12 17.22 7.72
C ASP A 119 -3.06 18.32 7.55
N ARG A 120 -2.01 18.05 6.77
CA ARG A 120 -0.85 18.91 6.60
C ARG A 120 -0.13 18.70 5.25
N PRO A 121 -0.83 18.79 4.09
CA PRO A 121 -0.25 18.43 2.79
C PRO A 121 1.01 19.23 2.45
N LEU A 122 0.98 20.56 2.58
CA LEU A 122 2.13 21.40 2.23
C LEU A 122 3.35 21.15 3.16
N PRO A 123 3.21 21.17 4.50
CA PRO A 123 4.30 20.78 5.39
C PRO A 123 4.88 19.39 5.08
N MET A 124 4.02 18.38 4.91
CA MET A 124 4.44 17.01 4.59
C MET A 124 5.30 16.95 3.32
N PHE A 125 4.88 17.57 2.23
CA PHE A 125 5.65 17.54 0.99
C PHE A 125 6.93 18.40 1.06
N ARG A 126 6.90 19.56 1.73
CA ARG A 126 8.12 20.38 1.92
C ARG A 126 9.21 19.58 2.63
N GLU A 127 8.86 18.90 3.73
CA GLU A 127 9.79 18.06 4.49
C GLU A 127 10.36 16.91 3.63
N VAL A 128 9.54 16.27 2.80
CA VAL A 128 10.01 15.22 1.88
C VAL A 128 10.98 15.78 0.85
N PHE A 129 10.67 16.92 0.22
CA PHE A 129 11.53 17.52 -0.80
C PHE A 129 12.85 18.02 -0.22
N GLU A 130 12.83 18.61 0.98
CA GLU A 130 14.04 18.97 1.72
C GLU A 130 14.89 17.74 2.00
N ARG A 131 14.29 16.66 2.53
CA ARG A 131 14.98 15.38 2.76
C ARG A 131 15.41 14.66 1.48
N LEU A 132 14.93 15.06 0.31
CA LEU A 132 15.37 14.57 -1.00
C LEU A 132 16.40 15.50 -1.66
N GLU A 133 16.69 16.66 -1.06
CA GLU A 133 17.50 17.73 -1.65
C GLU A 133 16.97 18.18 -3.02
N LEU A 134 15.65 18.26 -3.15
CA LEU A 134 14.96 18.68 -4.36
C LEU A 134 14.32 20.07 -4.17
N PRO A 135 14.28 20.91 -5.22
CA PRO A 135 13.60 22.19 -5.15
C PRO A 135 12.09 22.01 -4.95
N PHE A 136 11.53 22.78 -4.01
CA PHE A 136 10.09 22.87 -3.78
C PHE A 136 9.60 24.24 -4.27
N ASP A 137 9.41 24.35 -5.58
CA ASP A 137 8.99 25.59 -6.24
C ASP A 137 7.46 25.82 -6.17
N ASP A 138 7.01 26.98 -6.63
CA ASP A 138 5.60 27.35 -6.61
C ASP A 138 4.70 26.40 -7.42
N ALA A 139 5.24 25.73 -8.45
CA ALA A 139 4.46 24.79 -9.26
C ALA A 139 4.21 23.48 -8.51
N ILE A 140 5.24 22.95 -7.82
CA ILE A 140 5.10 21.81 -6.92
C ILE A 140 4.19 22.17 -5.76
N GLU A 141 4.36 23.33 -5.15
CA GLU A 141 3.50 23.79 -4.05
C GLU A 141 2.03 23.81 -4.45
N ARG A 142 1.69 24.47 -5.56
CA ARG A 142 0.31 24.50 -6.09
C ARG A 142 -0.24 23.12 -6.39
N ARG A 143 0.61 22.20 -6.87
CA ARG A 143 0.20 20.81 -7.11
C ARG A 143 -0.14 20.13 -5.80
N CYS A 144 0.79 20.15 -4.83
CA CYS A 144 0.66 19.51 -3.53
C CYS A 144 -0.56 20.04 -2.74
N ALA A 145 -0.86 21.33 -2.84
CA ALA A 145 -2.02 21.97 -2.20
C ALA A 145 -3.39 21.43 -2.67
N THR A 146 -3.44 20.65 -3.76
CA THR A 146 -4.71 20.18 -4.35
C THR A 146 -4.80 18.65 -4.45
N LEU A 147 -3.87 17.91 -3.85
CA LEU A 147 -3.82 16.44 -4.01
C LEU A 147 -4.89 15.69 -3.22
N ASP A 148 -5.40 16.28 -2.14
CA ASP A 148 -6.52 15.75 -1.35
C ASP A 148 -7.87 15.82 -2.09
N THR A 149 -8.00 16.77 -3.02
CA THR A 149 -9.24 17.00 -3.80
C THR A 149 -9.23 16.36 -5.19
N ARG A 150 -8.09 15.79 -5.62
CA ARG A 150 -7.93 15.17 -6.94
C ARG A 150 -7.78 13.66 -6.84
N PRO A 151 -8.25 12.89 -7.84
CA PRO A 151 -7.95 11.47 -7.90
C PRO A 151 -6.44 11.23 -7.96
N THR A 152 -5.91 10.55 -6.94
CA THR A 152 -4.51 10.10 -6.87
C THR A 152 -4.38 8.59 -7.07
N SER A 153 -5.50 7.90 -7.25
CA SER A 153 -5.60 6.48 -7.56
C SER A 153 -6.46 6.25 -8.80
N ILE A 154 -6.09 5.24 -9.58
CA ILE A 154 -6.82 4.80 -10.78
C ILE A 154 -8.16 4.15 -10.39
N VAL A 155 -8.26 3.60 -9.18
CA VAL A 155 -9.35 2.71 -8.81
C VAL A 155 -10.63 3.46 -8.43
N LYS A 156 -10.58 4.43 -7.49
CA LYS A 156 -11.76 5.23 -7.10
C LYS A 156 -11.38 6.57 -6.46
N GLY A 157 -11.89 7.65 -7.07
CA GLY A 157 -12.18 8.94 -6.43
C GLY A 157 -11.00 9.73 -5.85
N ALA A 158 -11.32 10.88 -5.27
CA ALA A 158 -10.38 11.65 -4.45
C ALA A 158 -10.03 10.86 -3.17
N PRO A 159 -8.84 11.11 -2.58
CA PRO A 159 -8.49 10.65 -1.25
C PRO A 159 -9.62 10.83 -0.24
N LYS A 160 -9.90 9.80 0.57
CA LYS A 160 -10.89 9.87 1.65
C LYS A 160 -10.44 9.01 2.82
N LYS A 161 -10.55 9.55 4.04
CA LYS A 161 -10.37 8.81 5.30
C LYS A 161 -11.59 7.93 5.58
N GLU A 162 -11.35 6.77 6.15
CA GLU A 162 -12.37 5.83 6.64
C GLU A 162 -13.37 5.37 5.56
N LYS A 163 -12.95 5.37 4.29
CA LYS A 163 -13.80 4.89 3.18
C LYS A 163 -14.19 3.43 3.35
N TRP A 164 -13.37 2.66 4.08
CA TRP A 164 -13.63 1.26 4.40
C TRP A 164 -15.00 1.05 5.06
N LYS A 165 -15.45 1.99 5.90
CA LYS A 165 -16.76 1.94 6.58
C LYS A 165 -17.95 1.94 5.60
N ALA A 166 -17.80 2.61 4.46
CA ALA A 166 -18.86 2.71 3.45
C ALA A 166 -18.79 1.61 2.38
N GLN A 167 -17.61 1.01 2.16
CA GLN A 167 -17.37 0.10 1.05
C GLN A 167 -17.36 -1.37 1.48
N HIS A 168 -16.52 -1.71 2.48
CA HIS A 168 -16.16 -3.09 2.81
C HIS A 168 -16.20 -3.35 4.33
N ALA A 169 -17.00 -2.61 5.10
CA ALA A 169 -16.99 -2.61 6.57
C ALA A 169 -16.96 -4.02 7.18
N ALA A 170 -17.96 -4.86 6.88
CA ALA A 170 -18.07 -6.20 7.45
C ALA A 170 -16.88 -7.11 7.08
N LYS A 171 -16.33 -6.98 5.87
CA LYS A 171 -15.14 -7.75 5.44
C LYS A 171 -13.89 -7.27 6.16
N ILE A 172 -13.73 -5.96 6.35
CA ILE A 172 -12.60 -5.38 7.09
C ILE A 172 -12.66 -5.74 8.57
N GLU A 173 -13.85 -5.69 9.18
CA GLU A 173 -14.05 -6.08 10.59
C GLU A 173 -13.58 -7.50 10.88
N ARG A 174 -13.81 -8.45 9.96
CA ARG A 174 -13.33 -9.84 10.09
C ARG A 174 -11.81 -9.95 10.16
N ILE A 175 -11.09 -9.11 9.42
CA ILE A 175 -9.62 -9.15 9.35
C ILE A 175 -8.94 -8.19 10.33
N LEU A 176 -9.69 -7.37 11.07
CA LEU A 176 -9.14 -6.42 12.05
C LEU A 176 -8.16 -7.08 13.03
N PRO A 177 -8.47 -8.23 13.68
CA PRO A 177 -7.52 -8.86 14.60
C PRO A 177 -6.18 -9.21 13.94
N ARG A 178 -6.20 -9.50 12.64
CA ARG A 178 -5.03 -9.89 11.85
C ARG A 178 -4.16 -8.70 11.46
N ILE A 179 -4.77 -7.56 11.12
CA ILE A 179 -4.03 -6.36 10.69
C ILE A 179 -3.64 -5.43 11.86
N ARG A 180 -4.36 -5.51 12.99
CA ARG A 180 -4.18 -4.67 14.18
C ARG A 180 -2.71 -4.62 14.66
N PRO A 181 -1.94 -5.72 14.79
CA PRO A 181 -0.56 -5.65 15.26
C PRO A 181 0.36 -4.80 14.37
N MET A 182 0.23 -4.96 13.05
CA MET A 182 1.01 -4.16 12.09
C MET A 182 0.55 -2.70 12.10
N MET A 183 -0.75 -2.43 12.28
CA MET A 183 -1.26 -1.05 12.40
C MET A 183 -0.64 -0.34 13.61
N VAL A 184 -0.56 -1.01 14.77
CA VAL A 184 0.12 -0.47 15.96
C VAL A 184 1.60 -0.20 15.69
N GLU A 185 2.31 -1.13 15.07
CA GLU A 185 3.74 -0.96 14.70
C GLU A 185 3.93 0.23 13.73
N LEU A 186 2.96 0.49 12.86
CA LEU A 186 2.92 1.63 11.96
C LEU A 186 2.38 2.93 12.60
N GLY A 187 2.10 2.94 13.90
CA GLY A 187 1.69 4.12 14.65
C GLY A 187 0.23 4.54 14.44
N TYR A 188 -0.64 3.62 14.03
CA TYR A 188 -2.07 3.86 13.95
C TYR A 188 -2.77 3.54 15.26
N ASP A 189 -3.69 4.43 15.65
CA ASP A 189 -4.65 4.15 16.71
C ASP A 189 -5.71 3.17 16.19
N ILE A 190 -5.89 2.09 16.94
CA ILE A 190 -6.72 0.93 16.59
C ILE A 190 -8.13 1.05 17.14
N ASP A 191 -8.35 1.98 18.08
CA ASP A 191 -9.62 2.22 18.74
C ASP A 191 -10.24 3.58 18.30
N ALA A 192 -9.54 4.30 17.42
CA ALA A 192 -10.02 5.48 16.69
C ALA A 192 -10.78 5.16 15.40
#